data_AF-A0A2X2KZF0-F1
#
_entry.id   AF-A0A2X2KZF0-F1
#
_cell.length_a   1.000
_cell.length_b   1.000
_cell.length_c   1.000
_cell.angle_alpha   90.00
_cell.angle_beta   90.00
_cell.angle_gamma   90.00
#
_symmetry.space_group_name_H-M   'P 1'
#
loop_
_entity.id
_entity.type
_entity.pdbx_description
1 polymer ?
#
loop_
_entity_poly.entity_id
_entity_poly.type
_entity_poly.pdbx_seq_one_letter_code
_entity_poly.pdbx_strand_id
1 'polypeptide(L)'
;MKKNKLYIAAALALLAIASCKPTLDEYTPSAGSLNFSKYVAIGNSLTAGYADGGLYLEGQKVAYPNLIAEQLKQVGGGEFKSPFFSEDQANGSGYITLTALVNGQPVTAQVTDKLAYRSASPKLLTKYTDPINNLGVPGMRMDMAFVAGIGSQAGNMYFERLLPDADAMKTYFAYSTAQNHTFF
;
A
#
# COMPACT_ATOMS: atom_id res chain seq x y z
N MET A 1 -47.00 42.86 24.27
CA MET A 1 -46.47 42.17 23.07
C MET A 1 -45.15 42.74 22.53
N LYS A 2 -44.88 44.06 22.54
CA LYS A 2 -43.60 44.64 22.03
C LYS A 2 -42.36 44.27 22.84
N LYS A 3 -42.46 44.18 24.18
CA LYS A 3 -41.33 43.82 25.07
C LYS A 3 -40.82 42.39 24.83
N ASN A 4 -41.71 41.41 24.59
CA ASN A 4 -41.32 40.02 24.31
C ASN A 4 -40.53 39.88 23.01
N LYS A 5 -40.84 40.68 21.98
CA LYS A 5 -40.07 40.70 20.72
C LYS A 5 -38.65 41.24 20.92
N LEU A 6 -38.47 42.20 21.84
CA LEU A 6 -37.16 42.75 22.19
C LEU A 6 -36.28 41.72 22.92
N TYR A 7 -36.86 40.96 23.86
CA TYR A 7 -36.13 39.90 24.56
C TYR A 7 -35.75 38.74 23.63
N ILE A 8 -36.63 38.37 22.69
CA ILE A 8 -36.34 37.33 21.68
C ILE A 8 -35.23 37.80 20.72
N ALA A 9 -35.27 39.06 20.28
CA ALA A 9 -34.23 39.64 19.44
C ALA A 9 -32.87 39.72 20.16
N ALA A 10 -32.88 40.09 21.45
CA ALA A 10 -31.68 40.12 22.27
C ALA A 10 -31.09 38.71 22.51
N ALA A 11 -31.95 37.70 22.73
CA ALA A 11 -31.51 36.31 22.88
C ALA A 11 -30.93 35.75 21.58
N LEU A 12 -31.54 36.03 20.42
CA LEU A 12 -31.02 35.64 19.10
C LEU A 12 -29.71 36.34 18.77
N ALA A 13 -29.58 37.63 19.13
CA ALA A 13 -28.33 38.36 18.98
C ALA A 13 -27.23 37.70 19.83
N LEU A 14 -27.49 37.42 21.11
CA LEU A 14 -26.56 36.73 22.02
C LEU A 14 -26.13 35.35 21.51
N LEU A 15 -27.06 34.56 20.95
CA LEU A 15 -26.76 33.26 20.32
C LEU A 15 -25.87 33.40 19.08
N ALA A 16 -26.02 34.48 18.30
CA ALA A 16 -25.19 34.74 17.12
C ALA A 16 -23.76 35.18 17.50
N ILE A 17 -23.57 35.93 18.60
CA ILE A 17 -22.23 36.35 19.09
C ILE A 17 -21.53 35.25 19.90
N ALA A 18 -22.29 34.34 20.52
CA ALA A 18 -21.74 33.22 21.29
C ALA A 18 -21.38 32.01 20.41
N SER A 19 -21.67 32.05 19.10
CA SER A 19 -21.24 31.01 18.16
C SER A 19 -19.76 31.20 17.80
N CYS A 20 -18.88 30.97 18.78
CA CYS A 20 -17.47 30.74 18.50
C CYS A 20 -17.37 29.47 17.66
N LYS A 21 -17.11 29.60 16.36
CA LYS A 21 -16.69 28.47 15.54
C LYS A 21 -15.36 27.99 16.13
N PRO A 22 -15.24 26.73 16.60
CA PRO A 22 -13.94 26.21 17.01
C PRO A 22 -13.00 26.34 15.82
N THR A 23 -11.93 27.12 16.00
CA THR A 23 -10.81 27.13 15.07
C THR A 23 -10.12 25.79 15.22
N LEU A 24 -10.17 24.97 14.18
CA LEU A 24 -9.31 23.79 14.13
C LEU A 24 -7.89 24.32 13.93
N ASP A 25 -7.01 24.05 14.89
CA ASP A 25 -5.58 24.32 14.69
C ASP A 25 -5.14 23.56 13.44
N GLU A 26 -4.58 24.28 12.46
CA GLU A 26 -4.06 23.65 11.25
C GLU A 26 -2.88 22.76 11.64
N TYR A 27 -3.05 21.45 11.44
CA TYR A 27 -1.95 20.50 11.66
C TYR A 27 -0.88 20.75 10.60
N THR A 28 0.30 21.19 11.05
CA THR A 28 1.50 21.27 10.21
C THR A 28 2.38 20.05 10.49
N PRO A 29 2.58 19.15 9.51
CA PRO A 29 3.48 18.02 9.65
C PRO A 29 4.90 18.49 10.00
N SER A 30 5.57 17.81 10.94
CA SER A 30 6.96 18.08 11.32
C SER A 30 7.71 16.78 11.56
N ALA A 31 8.97 16.73 11.11
CA ALA A 31 9.83 15.58 11.37
C ALA A 31 10.36 15.52 12.81
N GLY A 32 10.30 16.63 13.54
CA GLY A 32 10.98 16.75 14.84
C GLY A 32 12.47 16.41 14.69
N SER A 33 12.91 15.38 15.40
CA SER A 33 14.28 14.85 15.35
C SER A 33 14.44 13.60 14.49
N LEU A 34 13.39 13.15 13.79
CA LEU A 34 13.40 11.95 12.96
C LEU A 34 13.96 12.24 11.57
N ASN A 35 14.60 11.25 10.97
CA ASN A 35 15.11 11.31 9.60
C ASN A 35 14.32 10.36 8.69
N PHE A 36 13.41 10.92 7.89
CA PHE A 36 12.57 10.16 6.96
C PHE A 36 13.18 9.99 5.55
N SER A 37 14.43 10.42 5.34
CA SER A 37 15.08 10.41 4.01
C SER A 37 15.07 9.04 3.33
N LYS A 38 15.04 7.93 4.09
CA LYS A 38 14.90 6.59 3.53
C LYS A 38 13.97 5.69 4.36
N TYR A 39 12.72 5.61 3.92
CA TYR A 39 11.71 4.68 4.42
C TYR A 39 11.78 3.33 3.68
N VAL A 40 11.82 2.21 4.42
CA VAL A 40 11.74 0.84 3.87
C VAL A 40 10.62 0.09 4.57
N ALA A 41 9.72 -0.52 3.82
CA ALA A 41 8.60 -1.27 4.38
C ALA A 41 8.80 -2.77 4.18
N ILE A 42 8.83 -3.52 5.28
CA ILE A 42 8.98 -4.98 5.29
C ILE A 42 7.64 -5.62 5.68
N GLY A 43 7.25 -6.67 4.95
CA GLY A 43 6.04 -7.42 5.30
C GLY A 43 5.61 -8.38 4.20
N ASN A 44 4.31 -8.71 4.20
CA ASN A 44 3.75 -9.71 3.30
C ASN A 44 2.69 -9.11 2.35
N SER A 45 1.52 -9.74 2.25
CA SER A 45 0.42 -9.39 1.36
C SER A 45 -0.06 -7.95 1.52
N LEU A 46 -0.33 -7.47 2.74
CA LEU A 46 -0.85 -6.12 2.97
C LEU A 46 0.17 -5.04 2.60
N THR A 47 1.44 -5.29 2.92
CA THR A 47 2.56 -4.40 2.57
C THR A 47 2.74 -4.32 1.05
N ALA A 48 2.57 -5.44 0.35
CA ALA A 48 2.70 -5.52 -1.11
C ALA A 48 1.52 -4.87 -1.87
N GLY A 49 0.35 -4.72 -1.23
CA GLY A 49 -0.90 -4.33 -1.91
C GLY A 49 -1.63 -5.50 -2.56
N TYR A 50 -1.51 -6.70 -1.99
CA TYR A 50 -2.30 -7.85 -2.38
C TYR A 50 -3.72 -7.72 -1.85
N ALA A 51 -4.71 -7.78 -2.74
CA ALA A 51 -6.12 -7.65 -2.43
C ALA A 51 -6.94 -8.59 -3.33
N ASP A 52 -8.15 -8.93 -2.90
CA ASP A 52 -9.12 -9.68 -3.71
C ASP A 52 -8.59 -10.97 -4.36
N GLY A 53 -7.65 -11.63 -3.68
CA GLY A 53 -7.04 -12.87 -4.18
C GLY A 53 -5.91 -12.67 -5.20
N GLY A 54 -5.35 -11.46 -5.34
CA GLY A 54 -4.27 -11.16 -6.27
C GLY A 54 -3.34 -10.01 -5.89
N LEU A 55 -2.18 -9.97 -6.54
CA LEU A 55 -1.32 -8.78 -6.61
C LEU A 55 -1.52 -8.14 -7.98
N TYR A 56 -1.97 -6.89 -8.00
CA TYR A 56 -2.28 -6.13 -9.22
C TYR A 56 -2.01 -4.64 -9.00
N LEU A 57 -1.83 -3.88 -10.09
CA LEU A 57 -1.30 -2.52 -10.07
C LEU A 57 -2.09 -1.57 -9.15
N GLU A 58 -3.41 -1.54 -9.26
CA GLU A 58 -4.25 -0.66 -8.45
C GLU A 58 -4.14 -1.01 -6.96
N GLY A 59 -4.16 -2.30 -6.59
CA GLY A 59 -3.92 -2.75 -5.22
C GLY A 59 -2.55 -2.35 -4.70
N GLN A 60 -1.50 -2.41 -5.55
CA GLN A 60 -0.17 -1.95 -5.19
C GLN A 60 -0.12 -0.44 -4.95
N LYS A 61 -0.76 0.37 -5.80
CA LYS A 61 -0.78 1.85 -5.66
C LYS A 61 -1.36 2.28 -4.31
N VAL A 62 -2.36 1.56 -3.81
CA VAL A 62 -3.02 1.86 -2.53
C VAL A 62 -2.49 1.06 -1.33
N ALA A 63 -1.40 0.32 -1.50
CA ALA A 63 -0.74 -0.37 -0.38
C ALA A 63 -0.34 0.65 0.70
N TYR A 64 -0.56 0.30 1.97
CA TYR A 64 -0.34 1.24 3.08
C TYR A 64 1.06 1.89 3.10
N PRO A 65 2.17 1.22 2.69
CA PRO A 65 3.47 1.88 2.65
C PRO A 65 3.54 3.03 1.64
N ASN A 66 2.86 2.92 0.50
CA ASN A 66 2.82 4.01 -0.47
C ASN A 66 2.08 5.23 0.09
N LEU A 67 0.98 5.00 0.82
CA LEU A 67 0.21 6.05 1.49
C LEU A 67 1.00 6.72 2.62
N ILE A 68 1.72 5.93 3.43
CA ILE A 68 2.61 6.47 4.48
C ILE A 68 3.72 7.30 3.83
N ALA A 69 4.37 6.77 2.79
CA ALA A 69 5.45 7.48 2.10
C ALA A 69 5.00 8.83 1.54
N GLU A 70 3.78 8.91 1.01
CA GLU A 70 3.20 10.17 0.54
C GLU A 70 3.07 11.21 1.67
N GLN A 71 2.72 10.79 2.88
CA GLN A 71 2.72 11.68 4.05
C GLN A 71 4.15 12.04 4.48
N LEU A 72 5.07 11.08 4.49
CA LEU A 72 6.45 11.32 4.88
C LEU A 72 7.16 12.33 3.97
N LYS A 73 6.81 12.39 2.67
CA LYS A 73 7.33 13.42 1.74
C LYS A 73 7.13 14.85 2.25
N GLN A 74 6.06 15.12 3.01
CA GLN A 74 5.77 16.45 3.56
C GLN A 74 6.77 16.88 4.65
N VAL A 75 7.50 15.91 5.23
CA VAL A 75 8.43 16.12 6.35
C VAL A 75 9.86 15.68 6.01
N GLY A 76 10.25 15.77 4.73
CA GLY A 76 11.60 15.40 4.27
C GLY A 76 11.78 13.91 3.94
N GLY A 77 10.68 13.20 3.72
CA GLY A 77 10.67 11.84 3.22
C GLY A 77 11.24 11.74 1.81
N GLY A 78 12.07 10.73 1.57
CA GLY A 78 12.64 10.46 0.25
C GLY A 78 11.66 9.86 -0.76
N GLU A 79 12.16 9.54 -1.94
CA GLU A 79 11.41 8.75 -2.92
C GLU A 79 11.13 7.34 -2.36
N PHE A 80 9.89 6.87 -2.52
CA PHE A 80 9.47 5.53 -2.14
C PHE A 80 9.04 4.75 -3.38
N LYS A 81 9.74 3.66 -3.65
CA LYS A 81 9.52 2.79 -4.81
C LYS A 81 8.86 1.49 -4.41
N SER A 82 7.81 1.13 -5.13
CA SER A 82 7.15 -0.18 -5.05
C SER A 82 7.35 -0.93 -6.37
N PRO A 83 7.37 -2.28 -6.35
CA PRO A 83 7.55 -3.09 -7.55
C PRO A 83 6.25 -3.14 -8.38
N PHE A 84 5.82 -2.00 -8.92
CA PHE A 84 4.58 -1.89 -9.67
C PHE A 84 4.61 -2.74 -10.94
N PHE A 85 3.47 -3.34 -11.27
CA PHE A 85 3.26 -3.83 -12.64
C PHE A 85 3.12 -2.66 -13.60
N SER A 86 3.48 -2.87 -14.86
CA SER A 86 3.25 -1.91 -15.94
C SER A 86 1.77 -1.89 -16.35
N GLU A 87 1.36 -0.87 -17.10
CA GLU A 87 -0.05 -0.68 -17.52
C GLU A 87 -0.55 -1.78 -18.48
N ASP A 88 0.34 -2.38 -19.27
CA ASP A 88 0.05 -3.55 -20.12
C ASP A 88 -0.12 -4.84 -19.30
N GLN A 89 0.38 -4.86 -18.07
CA GLN A 89 0.30 -5.96 -17.11
C GLN A 89 -0.44 -5.58 -15.82
N ALA A 90 -1.34 -4.58 -15.91
CA ALA A 90 -1.95 -3.94 -14.75
C ALA A 90 -2.70 -4.91 -13.82
N ASN A 91 -3.20 -6.03 -14.35
CA ASN A 91 -3.94 -7.02 -13.56
C ASN A 91 -3.02 -8.06 -12.88
N GLY A 92 -1.70 -8.02 -13.12
CA GLY A 92 -0.72 -8.76 -12.34
C GLY A 92 -0.97 -10.27 -12.28
N SER A 93 -1.21 -10.81 -11.09
CA SER A 93 -1.56 -12.23 -10.90
C SER A 93 -3.04 -12.56 -11.18
N GLY A 94 -3.85 -11.57 -11.56
CA GLY A 94 -5.30 -11.62 -11.60
C GLY A 94 -5.89 -11.42 -10.20
N TYR A 95 -7.15 -10.99 -10.12
CA TYR A 95 -7.88 -10.74 -8.87
C TYR A 95 -9.38 -10.97 -9.06
N ILE A 96 -10.13 -11.02 -7.98
CA ILE A 96 -11.58 -11.18 -7.97
C ILE A 96 -12.21 -9.79 -7.97
N THR A 97 -13.21 -9.56 -8.83
CA THR A 97 -13.97 -8.31 -8.84
C THR A 97 -15.46 -8.56 -8.64
N LEU A 98 -16.16 -7.60 -8.03
CA LEU A 98 -17.61 -7.59 -7.93
C LEU A 98 -18.19 -7.13 -9.28
N THR A 99 -19.03 -7.95 -9.90
CA THR A 99 -19.65 -7.62 -11.20
C THR A 99 -21.10 -7.21 -11.06
N ALA A 100 -21.82 -7.76 -10.08
CA ALA A 100 -23.21 -7.41 -9.81
C ALA A 100 -23.62 -7.73 -8.37
N LEU A 101 -24.75 -7.15 -7.95
CA LEU A 101 -25.52 -7.61 -6.80
C LEU A 101 -26.86 -8.15 -7.32
N VAL A 102 -27.10 -9.45 -7.19
CA VAL A 102 -28.36 -10.09 -7.63
C VAL A 102 -29.14 -10.49 -6.39
N ASN A 103 -30.30 -9.87 -6.18
CA ASN A 103 -31.12 -10.05 -4.96
C ASN A 103 -30.34 -9.81 -3.66
N GLY A 104 -29.45 -8.80 -3.65
CA GLY A 104 -28.60 -8.48 -2.50
C GLY A 104 -27.40 -9.41 -2.31
N GLN A 105 -27.19 -10.40 -3.17
CA GLN A 105 -26.05 -11.31 -3.11
C GLN A 105 -24.95 -10.91 -4.10
N PRO A 106 -23.67 -10.93 -3.68
CA PRO A 106 -22.56 -10.58 -4.55
C PRO A 106 -22.31 -11.63 -5.63
N VAL A 107 -22.21 -11.17 -6.87
CA VAL A 107 -21.72 -11.97 -8.01
C VAL A 107 -20.33 -11.47 -8.35
N THR A 108 -19.35 -12.36 -8.30
CA THR A 108 -17.96 -12.05 -8.57
C THR A 108 -17.45 -12.72 -9.83
N ALA A 109 -16.40 -12.15 -10.42
CA ALA A 109 -15.69 -12.75 -11.54
C ALA A 109 -14.19 -12.65 -11.33
N GLN A 110 -13.44 -13.58 -11.93
CA GLN A 110 -11.99 -13.50 -11.97
C GLN A 110 -11.56 -12.58 -13.12
N VAL A 111 -10.71 -11.61 -12.82
CA VAL A 111 -10.03 -10.79 -13.83
C VAL A 111 -8.80 -11.56 -14.33
N THR A 112 -8.76 -11.82 -15.64
CA THR A 112 -7.76 -12.69 -16.29
C THR A 112 -7.13 -12.10 -17.55
N ASP A 113 -7.47 -10.87 -17.93
CA ASP A 113 -6.78 -10.10 -18.96
C ASP A 113 -5.58 -9.34 -18.37
N LYS A 114 -4.67 -8.83 -19.21
CA LYS A 114 -3.49 -8.02 -18.80
C LYS A 114 -2.70 -8.62 -17.62
N LEU A 115 -2.55 -9.94 -17.60
CA LEU A 115 -1.80 -10.64 -16.57
C LEU A 115 -0.29 -10.46 -16.79
N ALA A 116 0.46 -10.46 -15.69
CA ALA A 116 1.90 -10.35 -15.70
C ALA A 116 2.62 -11.72 -15.76
N TYR A 117 1.94 -12.81 -16.10
CA TYR A 117 2.56 -14.14 -16.13
C TYR A 117 3.52 -14.28 -17.30
N ARG A 118 4.80 -14.56 -17.01
CA ARG A 118 5.82 -14.92 -18.00
C ARG A 118 5.93 -16.43 -18.22
N SER A 119 5.41 -17.22 -17.28
CA SER A 119 5.27 -18.67 -17.38
C SER A 119 4.02 -19.15 -16.65
N ALA A 120 3.35 -20.17 -17.19
CA ALA A 120 2.17 -20.79 -16.61
C ALA A 120 2.50 -22.03 -15.74
N SER A 121 3.63 -22.69 -15.99
CA SER A 121 4.08 -23.86 -15.23
C SER A 121 5.62 -23.93 -15.22
N PRO A 122 6.29 -23.60 -14.09
CA PRO A 122 5.70 -23.01 -12.88
C PRO A 122 5.09 -21.63 -13.14
N LYS A 123 4.15 -21.19 -12.29
CA LYS A 123 3.56 -19.85 -12.38
C LYS A 123 4.61 -18.81 -11.99
N LEU A 124 5.04 -17.99 -12.94
CA LEU A 124 6.05 -16.95 -12.72
C LEU A 124 5.54 -15.60 -13.24
N LEU A 125 5.71 -14.55 -12.44
CA LEU A 125 5.29 -13.19 -12.77
C LEU A 125 6.44 -12.43 -13.44
N THR A 126 6.18 -11.38 -14.21
CA THR A 126 7.24 -10.57 -14.81
C THR A 126 8.17 -10.01 -13.73
N LYS A 127 9.48 -10.12 -13.98
CA LYS A 127 10.53 -9.73 -13.03
C LYS A 127 10.50 -8.22 -12.79
N TYR A 128 10.84 -7.81 -11.58
CA TYR A 128 11.10 -6.43 -11.18
C TYR A 128 12.32 -6.44 -10.26
N THR A 129 13.49 -6.14 -10.81
CA THR A 129 14.77 -6.26 -10.08
C THR A 129 15.41 -4.91 -9.75
N ASP A 130 14.73 -3.81 -10.07
CA ASP A 130 15.19 -2.47 -9.72
C ASP A 130 15.13 -2.27 -8.20
N PRO A 131 15.95 -1.35 -7.63
CA PRO A 131 15.88 -1.02 -6.21
C PRO A 131 14.48 -0.50 -5.81
N ILE A 132 13.92 -1.11 -4.76
CA ILE A 132 12.60 -0.78 -4.20
C ILE A 132 12.67 -0.52 -2.70
N ASN A 133 11.70 0.20 -2.16
CA ASN A 133 11.53 0.42 -0.72
C ASN A 133 10.48 -0.50 -0.12
N ASN A 134 9.46 -0.86 -0.91
CA ASN A 134 8.41 -1.79 -0.50
C ASN A 134 8.87 -3.23 -0.73
N LEU A 135 9.21 -3.91 0.36
CA LEU A 135 9.68 -5.29 0.37
C LEU A 135 8.56 -6.27 0.73
N GLY A 136 7.30 -5.86 0.57
CA GLY A 136 6.14 -6.72 0.79
C GLY A 136 6.13 -7.93 -0.16
N VAL A 137 6.05 -9.15 0.40
CA VAL A 137 5.95 -10.39 -0.39
C VAL A 137 4.70 -11.17 0.02
N PRO A 138 3.65 -11.22 -0.82
CA PRO A 138 2.45 -12.01 -0.53
C PRO A 138 2.78 -13.47 -0.22
N GLY A 139 2.14 -14.00 0.83
CA GLY A 139 2.37 -15.38 1.30
C GLY A 139 3.70 -15.61 2.05
N MET A 140 4.56 -14.60 2.19
CA MET A 140 5.76 -14.73 3.03
C MET A 140 5.39 -14.84 4.51
N ARG A 141 6.02 -15.80 5.19
CA ARG A 141 5.92 -16.02 6.64
C ARG A 141 7.28 -15.84 7.30
N MET A 142 7.28 -15.54 8.60
CA MET A 142 8.52 -15.33 9.36
C MET A 142 9.44 -16.56 9.39
N ASP A 143 8.89 -17.77 9.45
CA ASP A 143 9.65 -19.02 9.42
C ASP A 143 10.27 -19.30 8.04
N MET A 144 9.65 -18.81 6.97
CA MET A 144 10.17 -18.93 5.60
C MET A 144 11.26 -17.91 5.29
N ALA A 145 11.38 -16.82 6.06
CA ALA A 145 12.29 -15.72 5.77
C ALA A 145 13.76 -16.14 5.69
N PHE A 146 14.14 -17.22 6.40
CA PHE A 146 15.50 -17.76 6.46
C PHE A 146 15.73 -18.97 5.55
N VAL A 147 14.69 -19.45 4.87
CA VAL A 147 14.76 -20.64 4.02
C VAL A 147 15.30 -20.26 2.64
N ALA A 148 16.41 -20.87 2.24
CA ALA A 148 16.99 -20.69 0.91
C ALA A 148 16.09 -21.32 -0.17
N GLY A 149 16.00 -20.70 -1.34
CA GLY A 149 15.21 -21.20 -2.46
C GLY A 149 13.73 -20.84 -2.44
N ILE A 150 13.23 -20.12 -1.42
CA ILE A 150 11.86 -19.57 -1.42
C ILE A 150 11.65 -18.60 -2.59
N GLY A 151 12.69 -17.90 -3.03
CA GLY A 151 12.65 -17.04 -4.21
C GLY A 151 13.00 -17.75 -5.52
N SER A 152 13.07 -19.08 -5.55
CA SER A 152 13.32 -19.84 -6.77
C SER A 152 12.04 -20.01 -7.60
N GLN A 153 12.17 -20.52 -8.83
CA GLN A 153 11.03 -20.79 -9.71
C GLN A 153 10.05 -21.84 -9.15
N ALA A 154 10.49 -22.68 -8.20
CA ALA A 154 9.63 -23.64 -7.51
C ALA A 154 9.04 -23.09 -6.19
N GLY A 155 9.42 -21.87 -5.81
CA GLY A 155 9.04 -21.25 -4.55
C GLY A 155 7.89 -20.25 -4.67
N ASN A 156 8.00 -19.16 -3.92
CA ASN A 156 7.06 -18.05 -3.92
C ASN A 156 7.30 -17.14 -5.14
N MET A 157 6.39 -17.19 -6.11
CA MET A 157 6.47 -16.39 -7.34
C MET A 157 6.54 -14.86 -7.11
N TYR A 158 6.02 -14.36 -5.98
CA TYR A 158 6.10 -12.94 -5.65
C TYR A 158 7.46 -12.54 -5.10
N PHE A 159 8.19 -13.45 -4.44
CA PHE A 159 9.58 -13.18 -4.09
C PHE A 159 10.50 -13.39 -5.28
N GLU A 160 10.24 -14.46 -6.04
CA GLU A 160 10.98 -14.82 -7.25
C GLU A 160 11.04 -13.68 -8.26
N ARG A 161 9.93 -12.94 -8.46
CA ARG A 161 9.92 -11.77 -9.36
C ARG A 161 10.87 -10.65 -8.90
N LEU A 162 11.22 -10.57 -7.62
CA LEU A 162 12.05 -9.50 -7.04
C LEU A 162 13.55 -9.82 -7.06
N LEU A 163 13.93 -11.01 -7.51
CA LEU A 163 15.30 -11.48 -7.52
C LEU A 163 15.83 -11.62 -8.95
N PRO A 164 17.07 -11.23 -9.23
CA PRO A 164 17.81 -11.73 -10.38
C PRO A 164 17.90 -13.27 -10.33
N ASP A 165 18.00 -13.92 -11.48
CA ASP A 165 18.05 -15.40 -11.52
C ASP A 165 19.26 -15.99 -10.78
N ALA A 166 20.39 -15.27 -10.79
CA ALA A 166 21.58 -15.62 -10.02
C ALA A 166 21.35 -15.65 -8.50
N ASP A 167 20.31 -14.98 -8.01
CA ASP A 167 19.98 -14.85 -6.60
C ASP A 167 18.86 -15.80 -6.14
N ALA A 168 18.48 -16.81 -6.93
CA ALA A 168 17.36 -17.72 -6.61
C ALA A 168 17.45 -18.39 -5.22
N MET A 169 18.65 -18.56 -4.67
CA MET A 169 18.90 -19.13 -3.35
C MET A 169 18.99 -18.09 -2.21
N LYS A 170 18.93 -16.79 -2.53
CA LYS A 170 18.95 -15.71 -1.55
C LYS A 170 17.72 -15.82 -0.65
N THR A 171 17.94 -15.82 0.65
CA THR A 171 16.86 -15.82 1.64
C THR A 171 16.16 -14.46 1.64
N TYR A 172 14.88 -14.42 2.01
CA TYR A 172 14.18 -13.14 2.14
C TYR A 172 14.81 -12.25 3.20
N PHE A 173 15.31 -12.82 4.30
CA PHE A 173 16.06 -12.09 5.30
C PHE A 173 17.32 -11.41 4.72
N ALA A 174 18.12 -12.13 3.94
CA ALA A 174 19.31 -11.56 3.30
C ALA A 174 18.94 -10.48 2.27
N TYR A 175 17.85 -10.67 1.53
CA TYR A 175 17.33 -9.68 0.60
C TYR A 175 16.87 -8.39 1.30
N SER A 176 16.10 -8.49 2.40
CA SER A 176 15.52 -7.33 3.08
C SER A 176 16.53 -6.52 3.89
N THR A 177 17.58 -7.17 4.40
CA THR A 177 18.65 -6.52 5.16
C THR A 177 19.73 -5.88 4.30
N ALA A 178 19.74 -6.12 2.99
CA ALA A 178 20.68 -5.47 2.06
C ALA A 178 20.36 -3.98 1.83
N GLN A 179 19.20 -3.51 2.28
CA GLN A 179 18.73 -2.15 2.07
C GLN A 179 19.09 -1.25 3.27
N ASN A 180 19.94 -0.26 3.04
CA ASN A 180 20.11 0.85 3.99
C ASN A 180 18.74 1.51 4.24
N HIS A 181 18.47 1.99 5.44
CA HIS A 181 17.23 2.65 5.83
C HIS A 181 17.52 3.69 6.92
N THR A 182 16.67 4.70 7.03
CA THR A 182 16.65 5.65 8.16
C THR A 182 15.37 5.54 8.97
N PHE A 183 14.35 4.87 8.41
CA PHE A 183 13.03 4.66 9.02
C PHE A 183 12.38 3.36 8.47
N PHE A 184 11.59 2.68 9.31
CA PHE A 184 10.84 1.44 9.02
C PHE A 184 9.33 1.62 9.19
#